data_AF-A0AAP0Q5A7-F1
#
_entry.id   AF-A0AAP0Q5A7-F1
#
_cell.length_a   1.000
_cell.length_b   1.000
_cell.length_c   1.000
_cell.angle_alpha   90.00
_cell.angle_beta   90.00
_cell.angle_gamma   90.00
#
_symmetry.space_group_name_H-M   'P 1'
#
loop_
_entity.id
_entity.type
_entity.pdbx_description
1 polymer ?
#
loop_
_entity_poly.entity_id
_entity_poly.type
_entity_poly.pdbx_seq_one_letter_code
_entity_poly.pdbx_strand_id
1 'polypeptide(L)'
;MSSSYQVQQLSRSEIVSTLAANEIHIREEDLLRPTPDFASSLYSAALSLIDPLQDEDHGQADFHALGRLENPDLHADSVRVMNLFHKIKDMVAAVFCPTPFTLKDLLKPDPNRTALFLSALLNFYLHILFIIGCIRVTEILGIPAVIRHNIRVGKLESLRPYVDPINSYVEKQTELESQIAELNAEIAVLKHAREMEQPLVLEVDAKVKELRQTIQSLNTQQMSLKASFRTLRDKTKEIEEKISNADFALVQSAQENAKLRSKIVQSPEKLQGAVEEKKVTLTEAKNSERSAMQAFQEKTTTLEIYSKAAKKMSKQLAQMQAIQEQVNSGKAIDKDVKVLKAKLSDDRMLEMSLEAKLVERQGKVEQLEELRKAFEKERDLKYEEATKRLNSVKLEVESKRNDLASRGEKVQAMIAEVIFTF
;
A
#
# COMPACT_ATOMS: atom_id res chain seq x y z
N MET A 1 -15.47 -124.78 -66.10
CA MET A 1 -16.68 -125.18 -66.85
C MET A 1 -17.42 -123.91 -67.22
N SER A 2 -17.37 -123.53 -68.50
CA SER A 2 -17.98 -122.30 -69.00
C SER A 2 -19.50 -122.47 -69.05
N SER A 3 -20.20 -122.01 -68.00
CA SER A 3 -21.63 -121.79 -68.06
C SER A 3 -21.86 -120.61 -69.00
N SER A 4 -22.28 -120.87 -70.23
CA SER A 4 -22.70 -119.82 -71.16
C SER A 4 -23.91 -119.11 -70.56
N TYR A 5 -23.67 -117.97 -69.91
CA TYR A 5 -24.73 -117.08 -69.46
C TYR A 5 -25.52 -116.62 -70.69
N GLN A 6 -26.69 -117.22 -70.93
CA GLN A 6 -27.62 -116.73 -71.94
C GLN A 6 -28.37 -115.57 -71.31
N VAL A 7 -28.19 -114.36 -71.83
CA VAL A 7 -29.05 -113.21 -71.49
C VAL A 7 -30.50 -113.66 -71.73
N GLN A 8 -31.33 -113.66 -70.70
CA GLN A 8 -32.75 -113.94 -70.84
C GLN A 8 -33.34 -112.86 -71.74
N GLN A 9 -33.66 -113.22 -72.98
CA GLN A 9 -34.17 -112.27 -73.95
C GLN A 9 -35.61 -111.90 -73.55
N LEU A 10 -35.82 -110.62 -73.24
CA LEU A 10 -37.16 -110.10 -72.96
C LEU A 10 -37.95 -110.04 -74.27
N SER A 11 -39.23 -110.39 -74.21
CA SER A 11 -40.16 -110.12 -75.30
C SER A 11 -40.31 -108.62 -75.51
N ARG A 12 -40.67 -108.19 -76.72
CA ARG A 12 -40.84 -106.76 -77.02
C ARG A 12 -41.91 -106.12 -76.12
N SER A 13 -43.00 -106.83 -75.83
CA SER A 13 -44.01 -106.41 -74.87
C SER A 13 -43.46 -106.19 -73.45
N GLU A 14 -42.52 -107.02 -72.99
CA GLU A 14 -41.87 -106.86 -71.67
C GLU A 14 -40.91 -105.68 -71.64
N ILE A 15 -40.16 -105.45 -72.74
CA ILE A 15 -39.29 -104.28 -72.90
C ILE A 15 -40.12 -102.99 -72.83
N VAL A 16 -41.20 -102.91 -73.61
CA VAL A 16 -42.12 -101.76 -73.61
C VAL A 16 -42.71 -101.54 -72.22
N SER A 17 -43.17 -102.61 -71.55
CA SER A 17 -43.76 -102.51 -70.22
C SER A 17 -42.76 -102.04 -69.16
N THR A 18 -41.51 -102.53 -69.23
CA THR A 18 -40.43 -102.15 -68.29
C THR A 18 -40.04 -100.69 -68.47
N LEU A 19 -39.94 -100.21 -69.71
CA LEU A 19 -39.64 -98.82 -70.02
C LEU A 19 -40.79 -97.90 -69.61
N ALA A 20 -42.04 -98.29 -69.88
CA ALA A 20 -43.22 -97.52 -69.48
C ALA A 20 -43.34 -97.35 -67.96
N ALA A 21 -42.92 -98.36 -67.17
CA ALA A 21 -42.86 -98.27 -65.71
C ALA A 21 -41.85 -97.23 -65.19
N ASN A 22 -40.95 -96.75 -66.06
CA ASN A 22 -39.95 -95.72 -65.76
C ASN A 22 -40.17 -94.45 -66.62
N GLU A 23 -41.42 -94.18 -66.99
CA GLU A 23 -41.85 -92.99 -67.74
C GLU A 23 -41.27 -92.87 -69.17
N ILE A 24 -40.69 -93.94 -69.71
CA ILE A 24 -40.22 -94.02 -71.10
C ILE A 24 -41.30 -94.67 -71.96
N HIS A 25 -42.09 -93.86 -72.65
CA HIS A 25 -43.20 -94.33 -73.48
C HIS A 25 -42.76 -94.63 -74.91
N ILE A 26 -42.72 -95.92 -75.27
CA ILE A 26 -42.44 -96.41 -76.64
C ILE A 26 -43.55 -97.34 -77.11
N ARG A 27 -43.71 -97.50 -78.43
CA ARG A 27 -44.64 -98.48 -79.00
C ARG A 27 -43.89 -99.74 -79.46
N GLU A 28 -44.59 -100.87 -79.49
CA GLU A 28 -43.98 -102.13 -79.94
C GLU A 28 -43.64 -102.09 -81.44
N GLU A 29 -44.40 -101.33 -82.23
CA GLU A 29 -44.13 -101.11 -83.65
C GLU A 29 -42.80 -100.38 -83.90
N ASP A 30 -42.37 -99.50 -82.98
CA ASP A 30 -41.12 -98.76 -83.09
C ASP A 30 -39.90 -99.70 -82.92
N LEU A 31 -40.05 -100.77 -82.13
CA LEU A 31 -39.03 -101.81 -81.96
C LEU A 31 -38.94 -102.77 -83.16
N LEU A 32 -40.00 -102.87 -83.97
CA LEU A 32 -40.03 -103.65 -85.20
C LEU A 32 -39.30 -102.94 -86.35
N ARG A 33 -39.23 -101.61 -86.30
CA ARG A 33 -38.56 -100.77 -87.30
C ARG A 33 -37.82 -99.61 -86.62
N PRO A 34 -36.75 -99.90 -85.85
CA PRO A 34 -36.02 -98.87 -85.14
C PRO A 34 -35.37 -97.91 -86.14
N THR A 35 -35.58 -96.61 -85.96
CA THR A 35 -34.80 -95.58 -86.67
C THR A 35 -33.52 -95.28 -85.90
N PRO A 36 -32.46 -94.76 -86.54
CA PRO A 36 -31.21 -94.42 -85.84
C PRO A 36 -31.41 -93.42 -84.69
N ASP A 37 -32.28 -92.42 -84.88
CA ASP A 37 -32.61 -91.42 -83.85
C ASP A 37 -33.37 -92.06 -82.69
N PHE A 38 -34.31 -92.95 -83.00
CA PHE A 38 -35.05 -93.71 -82.00
C PHE A 38 -34.13 -94.63 -81.19
N ALA A 39 -33.26 -95.40 -81.85
CA ALA A 39 -32.30 -96.28 -81.17
C ALA A 39 -31.34 -95.48 -80.27
N SER A 40 -30.84 -94.34 -80.75
CA SER A 40 -29.96 -93.46 -79.97
C SER A 40 -30.65 -92.92 -78.72
N SER A 41 -31.90 -92.47 -78.86
CA SER A 41 -32.71 -91.97 -77.74
C SER A 41 -33.00 -93.08 -76.74
N LEU A 42 -33.35 -94.27 -77.23
CA LEU A 42 -33.73 -95.41 -76.43
C LEU A 42 -32.56 -95.98 -75.62
N TYR A 43 -31.38 -96.11 -76.23
CA TYR A 43 -30.18 -96.54 -75.51
C TYR A 43 -29.69 -95.49 -74.52
N SER A 44 -29.79 -94.20 -74.85
CA SER A 44 -29.46 -93.13 -73.90
C SER A 44 -30.36 -93.22 -72.67
N ALA A 45 -31.67 -93.37 -72.88
CA ALA A 45 -32.63 -93.53 -71.79
C ALA A 45 -32.34 -94.79 -70.94
N ALA A 46 -32.01 -95.92 -71.58
CA ALA A 46 -31.63 -97.14 -70.88
C ALA A 46 -30.35 -96.99 -70.04
N LEU A 47 -29.36 -96.20 -70.50
CA LEU A 47 -28.16 -95.89 -69.73
C LEU A 47 -28.47 -95.00 -68.52
N SER A 48 -29.29 -93.95 -68.70
CA SER A 48 -29.71 -93.07 -67.60
C SER A 48 -30.48 -93.80 -66.50
N LEU A 49 -31.22 -94.87 -66.85
CA LEU A 49 -31.85 -95.73 -65.83
C LEU A 49 -30.81 -96.49 -64.99
N ILE A 50 -29.72 -96.95 -65.60
CA ILE A 50 -28.69 -97.76 -64.94
C ILE A 50 -27.77 -96.90 -64.08
N ASP A 51 -27.39 -95.71 -64.56
CA ASP A 51 -26.51 -94.78 -63.88
C ASP A 51 -27.11 -93.35 -63.90
N PRO A 52 -28.03 -93.04 -62.96
CA PRO A 52 -28.68 -91.72 -62.90
C PRO A 52 -27.76 -90.58 -62.50
N LEU A 53 -26.56 -90.89 -61.99
CA LEU A 53 -25.56 -89.91 -61.55
C LEU A 53 -24.54 -89.59 -62.64
N GLN A 54 -24.65 -90.21 -63.82
CA GLN A 54 -23.78 -89.91 -64.93
C GLN A 54 -24.13 -88.52 -65.47
N ASP A 55 -23.18 -87.57 -65.37
CA ASP A 55 -23.37 -86.18 -65.81
C ASP A 55 -24.01 -86.11 -67.20
N GLU A 56 -25.09 -85.32 -67.32
CA GLU A 56 -25.88 -85.05 -68.55
C GLU A 56 -25.05 -84.49 -69.73
N ASP A 57 -23.74 -84.30 -69.55
CA ASP A 57 -22.82 -83.78 -70.55
C ASP A 57 -22.46 -84.82 -71.62
N HIS A 58 -23.46 -85.49 -72.15
CA HIS A 58 -23.34 -86.58 -73.11
C HIS A 58 -23.01 -86.09 -74.54
N GLY A 59 -22.90 -84.77 -74.73
CA GLY A 59 -22.64 -84.14 -76.03
C GLY A 59 -21.32 -83.39 -76.15
N GLN A 60 -20.61 -83.09 -75.05
CA GLN A 60 -19.35 -82.36 -75.12
C GLN A 60 -18.17 -83.33 -75.19
N ALA A 61 -17.33 -83.18 -76.20
CA ALA A 61 -15.96 -83.68 -76.11
C ALA A 61 -15.19 -82.80 -75.12
N ASP A 62 -14.27 -83.40 -74.37
CA ASP A 62 -13.30 -82.69 -73.55
C ASP A 62 -12.74 -81.49 -74.33
N PHE A 63 -12.78 -80.30 -73.72
CA PHE A 63 -12.38 -79.03 -74.34
C PHE A 63 -10.97 -79.11 -74.94
N HIS A 64 -10.10 -79.95 -74.35
CA HIS A 64 -8.75 -80.21 -74.84
C HIS A 64 -8.69 -81.14 -76.08
N ALA A 65 -9.69 -82.00 -76.27
CA ALA A 65 -9.83 -82.89 -77.44
C ALA A 65 -10.43 -82.16 -78.66
N LEU A 66 -11.34 -81.21 -78.44
CA LEU A 66 -11.93 -80.38 -79.50
C LEU A 66 -10.88 -79.53 -80.23
N GLY A 67 -9.83 -79.07 -79.53
CA GLY A 67 -8.72 -78.32 -80.13
C GLY A 67 -7.82 -79.11 -81.10
N ARG A 68 -8.02 -80.44 -81.21
CA ARG A 68 -7.30 -81.31 -82.17
C ARG A 68 -8.10 -81.60 -83.45
N LEU A 69 -9.37 -81.23 -83.47
CA LEU A 69 -10.24 -81.41 -84.64
C LEU A 69 -10.19 -80.15 -85.52
N GLU A 70 -10.04 -80.35 -86.83
CA GLU A 70 -10.16 -79.27 -87.79
C GLU A 70 -11.66 -78.98 -87.99
N ASN A 71 -12.14 -77.80 -87.57
CA ASN A 71 -13.57 -77.42 -87.53
C ASN A 71 -14.41 -78.27 -86.56
N PRO A 72 -14.24 -78.11 -85.23
CA PRO A 72 -14.91 -78.91 -84.20
C PRO A 72 -16.45 -78.89 -84.31
N ASP A 73 -17.04 -77.77 -84.75
CA ASP A 73 -18.49 -77.62 -84.87
C ASP A 73 -19.12 -78.59 -85.88
N LEU A 74 -18.41 -78.92 -86.96
CA LEU A 74 -18.89 -79.87 -87.98
C LEU A 74 -18.88 -81.32 -87.48
N HIS A 75 -18.16 -81.59 -86.39
CA HIS A 75 -18.01 -82.91 -85.81
C HIS A 75 -18.88 -83.14 -84.57
N ALA A 76 -19.65 -82.14 -84.12
CA ALA A 76 -20.46 -82.23 -82.91
C ALA A 76 -21.40 -83.46 -82.90
N ASP A 77 -22.09 -83.73 -84.02
CA ASP A 77 -22.97 -84.90 -84.12
C ASP A 77 -22.21 -86.21 -84.17
N SER A 78 -21.05 -86.23 -84.83
CA SER A 78 -20.19 -87.42 -84.89
C SER A 78 -19.61 -87.77 -83.52
N VAL A 79 -19.19 -86.76 -82.76
CA VAL A 79 -18.70 -86.90 -81.38
C VAL A 79 -19.80 -87.44 -80.48
N ARG A 80 -21.01 -86.87 -80.55
CA ARG A 80 -22.17 -87.33 -79.78
C ARG A 80 -22.48 -88.81 -80.03
N VAL A 81 -22.58 -89.20 -81.30
CA VAL A 81 -22.86 -90.58 -81.71
C VAL A 81 -21.74 -91.52 -81.27
N MET A 82 -20.48 -91.10 -81.39
CA MET A 82 -19.33 -91.92 -81.01
C MET A 82 -19.22 -92.08 -79.49
N ASN A 83 -19.51 -91.03 -78.72
CA ASN A 83 -19.56 -91.09 -77.26
C ASN A 83 -20.64 -92.06 -76.80
N LEU A 84 -21.85 -91.94 -77.36
CA LEU A 84 -22.95 -92.85 -77.07
C LEU A 84 -22.59 -94.29 -77.43
N PHE A 85 -21.98 -94.52 -78.60
CA PHE A 85 -21.51 -95.85 -79.01
C PHE A 85 -20.52 -96.46 -78.01
N HIS A 86 -19.51 -95.72 -77.57
CA HIS A 86 -18.53 -96.22 -76.59
C HIS A 86 -19.19 -96.53 -75.25
N LYS A 87 -20.05 -95.64 -74.74
CA LYS A 87 -20.77 -95.88 -73.48
C LYS A 87 -21.62 -97.15 -73.54
N ILE A 88 -22.42 -97.32 -74.60
CA ILE A 88 -23.25 -98.52 -74.77
C ILE A 88 -22.37 -99.75 -74.91
N LYS A 89 -21.31 -99.69 -75.72
CA LYS A 89 -20.40 -100.81 -75.93
C LYS A 89 -19.74 -101.26 -74.61
N ASP A 90 -19.24 -100.32 -73.82
CA ASP A 90 -18.58 -100.61 -72.55
C ASP A 90 -19.59 -101.15 -71.53
N MET A 91 -20.80 -100.58 -71.47
CA MET A 91 -21.88 -101.09 -70.61
C MET A 91 -22.33 -102.49 -71.02
N VAL A 92 -22.56 -102.72 -72.32
CA VAL A 92 -22.94 -104.04 -72.88
C VAL A 92 -21.87 -105.10 -72.59
N ALA A 93 -20.59 -104.71 -72.62
CA ALA A 93 -19.48 -105.58 -72.22
C ALA A 93 -19.48 -105.84 -70.70
N ALA A 94 -19.74 -104.81 -69.88
CA ALA A 94 -19.79 -104.93 -68.41
C ALA A 94 -20.94 -105.82 -67.93
N VAL A 95 -22.08 -105.82 -68.64
CA VAL A 95 -23.21 -106.75 -68.37
C VAL A 95 -23.03 -108.14 -69.00
N PHE A 96 -21.85 -108.43 -69.55
CA PHE A 96 -21.47 -109.71 -70.15
C PHE A 96 -22.42 -110.18 -71.28
N CYS A 97 -22.89 -109.26 -72.12
CA CYS A 97 -23.66 -109.64 -73.30
C CYS A 97 -22.79 -110.47 -74.26
N PRO A 98 -23.24 -111.66 -74.72
CA PRO A 98 -22.43 -112.54 -75.56
C PRO A 98 -22.19 -112.00 -76.98
N THR A 99 -22.99 -111.03 -77.41
CA THR A 99 -22.88 -110.40 -78.73
C THR A 99 -22.20 -109.04 -78.60
N PRO A 100 -21.17 -108.72 -79.40
CA PRO A 100 -20.54 -107.41 -79.35
C PRO A 100 -21.45 -106.33 -79.95
N PHE A 101 -21.52 -105.19 -79.26
CA PHE A 101 -22.16 -103.97 -79.77
C PHE A 101 -21.24 -103.29 -80.81
N THR A 102 -21.80 -102.93 -81.95
CA THR A 102 -21.08 -102.34 -83.09
C THR A 102 -21.72 -101.02 -83.49
N LEU A 103 -20.97 -100.14 -84.18
CA LEU A 103 -21.51 -98.85 -84.62
C LEU A 103 -22.73 -98.99 -85.56
N LYS A 104 -22.85 -100.12 -86.26
CA LYS A 104 -24.02 -100.44 -87.08
C LYS A 104 -25.29 -100.55 -86.26
N ASP A 105 -25.21 -100.99 -85.01
CA ASP A 105 -26.35 -101.14 -84.12
C ASP A 105 -26.97 -99.79 -83.71
N LEU A 106 -26.20 -98.72 -83.86
CA LEU A 106 -26.65 -97.34 -83.62
C LEU A 106 -27.08 -96.65 -84.93
N LEU A 107 -26.27 -96.77 -85.99
CA LEU A 107 -26.51 -96.07 -87.26
C LEU A 107 -27.52 -96.75 -88.20
N LYS A 108 -27.65 -98.08 -88.10
CA LYS A 108 -28.55 -98.92 -88.91
C LYS A 108 -29.11 -100.05 -88.02
N PRO A 109 -29.92 -99.70 -87.02
CA PRO A 109 -30.36 -100.63 -86.00
C PRO A 109 -31.15 -101.80 -86.61
N ASP A 110 -30.77 -103.02 -86.24
CA ASP A 110 -31.52 -104.24 -86.59
C ASP A 110 -32.54 -104.54 -85.47
N PRO A 111 -33.81 -104.86 -85.80
CA PRO A 111 -34.87 -105.09 -84.80
C PRO A 111 -34.56 -106.18 -83.76
N ASN A 112 -33.84 -107.24 -84.15
CA ASN A 112 -33.55 -108.36 -83.26
C ASN A 112 -32.35 -108.05 -82.37
N ARG A 113 -31.32 -107.42 -82.94
CA ARG A 113 -30.15 -106.96 -82.18
C ARG A 113 -30.51 -105.85 -81.19
N THR A 114 -31.40 -104.94 -81.59
CA THR A 114 -31.89 -103.86 -80.72
C THR A 114 -32.58 -104.44 -79.48
N ALA A 115 -33.50 -105.39 -79.68
CA ALA A 115 -34.18 -106.08 -78.59
C ALA A 115 -33.22 -106.87 -77.68
N LEU A 116 -32.20 -107.52 -78.25
CA LEU A 116 -31.20 -108.26 -77.48
C LEU A 116 -30.39 -107.35 -76.54
N PHE A 117 -29.86 -106.25 -77.06
CA PHE A 117 -29.06 -105.32 -76.25
C PHE A 117 -29.90 -104.63 -75.18
N LEU A 118 -31.12 -104.21 -75.52
CA LEU A 118 -32.05 -103.65 -74.53
C LEU A 118 -32.43 -104.67 -73.47
N SER A 119 -32.63 -105.94 -73.84
CA SER A 119 -32.86 -107.00 -72.85
C SER A 119 -31.68 -107.13 -71.89
N ALA A 120 -30.44 -107.07 -72.38
CA ALA A 120 -29.26 -107.15 -71.52
C ALA A 120 -29.18 -105.96 -70.54
N LEU A 121 -29.37 -104.74 -71.04
CA LEU A 121 -29.33 -103.51 -70.23
C LEU A 121 -30.48 -103.47 -69.22
N LEU A 122 -31.71 -103.75 -69.65
CA LEU A 122 -32.89 -103.70 -68.78
C LEU A 122 -32.88 -104.83 -67.74
N ASN A 123 -32.39 -106.02 -68.07
CA ASN A 123 -32.23 -107.07 -67.07
C ASN A 123 -31.21 -106.67 -65.99
N PHE A 124 -30.13 -105.96 -66.37
CA PHE A 124 -29.18 -105.42 -65.41
C PHE A 124 -29.81 -104.33 -64.54
N TYR A 125 -30.57 -103.41 -65.15
CA TYR A 125 -31.35 -102.40 -64.43
C TYR A 125 -32.33 -103.03 -63.45
N LEU A 126 -33.13 -104.02 -63.88
CA LEU A 126 -34.05 -104.75 -63.03
C LEU A 126 -33.32 -105.47 -61.90
N HIS A 127 -32.11 -105.97 -62.14
CA HIS A 127 -31.27 -106.54 -61.09
C HIS A 127 -30.78 -105.49 -60.08
N ILE A 128 -30.39 -104.29 -60.53
CA ILE A 128 -30.06 -103.15 -59.65
C ILE A 128 -31.28 -102.71 -58.84
N LEU A 129 -32.43 -102.53 -59.49
CA LEU A 129 -33.69 -102.21 -58.81
C LEU A 129 -34.11 -103.30 -57.84
N PHE A 130 -33.93 -104.57 -58.18
CA PHE A 130 -34.18 -105.67 -57.26
C PHE A 130 -33.23 -105.61 -56.06
N ILE A 131 -31.96 -105.25 -56.25
CA ILE A 131 -31.01 -105.03 -55.16
C ILE A 131 -31.48 -103.87 -54.26
N ILE A 132 -31.85 -102.71 -54.83
CA ILE A 132 -32.31 -101.50 -54.12
C ILE A 132 -33.66 -101.75 -53.43
N GLY A 133 -34.61 -102.35 -54.14
CA GLY A 133 -35.92 -102.76 -53.63
C GLY A 133 -35.78 -103.79 -52.53
N CYS A 134 -34.87 -104.75 -52.63
CA CYS A 134 -34.55 -105.66 -51.53
C CYS A 134 -33.89 -104.95 -50.33
N ILE A 135 -33.22 -103.79 -50.49
CA ILE A 135 -32.73 -102.98 -49.35
C ILE A 135 -33.94 -102.37 -48.63
N ARG A 136 -34.84 -101.74 -49.39
CA ARG A 136 -36.02 -101.05 -48.84
C ARG A 136 -37.08 -102.01 -48.26
N VAL A 137 -37.31 -103.16 -48.88
CA VAL A 137 -38.29 -104.17 -48.41
C VAL A 137 -37.80 -104.89 -47.14
N THR A 138 -36.48 -105.05 -46.95
CA THR A 138 -35.95 -105.65 -45.72
C THR A 138 -36.05 -104.75 -44.48
N GLU A 139 -36.18 -103.44 -44.64
CA GLU A 139 -36.48 -102.52 -43.52
C GLU A 139 -37.93 -102.64 -43.03
N ILE A 140 -38.82 -103.22 -43.85
CA ILE A 140 -40.26 -103.23 -43.59
C ILE A 140 -40.79 -104.59 -43.09
N LEU A 141 -40.19 -105.74 -43.47
CA LEU A 141 -40.83 -107.07 -43.28
C LEU A 141 -40.13 -108.08 -42.36
N GLY A 142 -38.94 -107.83 -41.81
CA GLY A 142 -38.39 -108.64 -40.69
C GLY A 142 -38.31 -110.17 -40.88
N ILE A 143 -37.96 -110.69 -42.08
CA ILE A 143 -37.82 -112.14 -42.36
C ILE A 143 -36.34 -112.61 -42.28
N PRO A 144 -36.00 -113.81 -41.75
CA PRO A 144 -34.63 -114.29 -41.53
C PRO A 144 -33.76 -114.57 -42.78
N ALA A 145 -33.14 -113.49 -43.25
CA ALA A 145 -31.77 -113.26 -43.72
C ALA A 145 -30.66 -114.34 -43.86
N VAL A 146 -30.75 -115.61 -43.42
CA VAL A 146 -29.51 -116.35 -43.03
C VAL A 146 -28.48 -116.63 -44.14
N ILE A 147 -28.87 -116.91 -45.39
CA ILE A 147 -27.87 -117.26 -46.44
C ILE A 147 -27.42 -116.03 -47.25
N ARG A 148 -28.23 -114.96 -47.33
CA ARG A 148 -27.91 -113.73 -48.09
C ARG A 148 -27.31 -112.61 -47.22
N HIS A 149 -27.56 -112.62 -45.91
CA HIS A 149 -26.94 -111.73 -44.93
C HIS A 149 -25.43 -111.89 -44.89
N ASN A 150 -24.90 -113.12 -44.98
CA ASN A 150 -23.45 -113.35 -44.90
C ASN A 150 -22.65 -112.71 -46.05
N ILE A 151 -23.20 -112.67 -47.27
CA ILE A 151 -22.54 -112.02 -48.43
C ILE A 151 -22.72 -110.50 -48.38
N ARG A 152 -23.88 -110.01 -47.92
CA ARG A 152 -24.22 -108.57 -47.86
C ARG A 152 -23.55 -107.86 -46.69
N VAL A 153 -23.55 -108.46 -45.50
CA VAL A 153 -22.78 -108.01 -44.34
C VAL A 153 -21.30 -108.05 -44.65
N GLY A 154 -20.77 -109.11 -45.29
CA GLY A 154 -19.36 -109.14 -45.68
C GLY A 154 -18.93 -107.93 -46.53
N LYS A 155 -19.75 -107.51 -47.51
CA LYS A 155 -19.47 -106.31 -48.32
C LYS A 155 -19.73 -105.00 -47.57
N LEU A 156 -20.83 -104.89 -46.83
CA LEU A 156 -21.15 -103.67 -46.09
C LEU A 156 -20.14 -103.43 -44.95
N GLU A 157 -19.74 -104.48 -44.22
CA GLU A 157 -18.70 -104.43 -43.19
C GLU A 157 -17.32 -104.09 -43.79
N SER A 158 -17.04 -104.53 -45.02
CA SER A 158 -15.81 -104.12 -45.73
C SER A 158 -15.81 -102.64 -46.15
N LEU A 159 -17.00 -102.04 -46.34
CA LEU A 159 -17.17 -100.64 -46.71
C LEU A 159 -17.37 -99.70 -45.51
N ARG A 160 -17.83 -100.24 -44.37
CA ARG A 160 -18.01 -99.54 -43.09
C ARG A 160 -16.83 -98.67 -42.65
N PRO A 161 -15.55 -99.11 -42.72
CA PRO A 161 -14.42 -98.26 -42.34
C PRO A 161 -14.25 -97.01 -43.23
N TYR A 162 -14.90 -96.97 -44.40
CA TYR A 162 -14.92 -95.79 -45.27
C TYR A 162 -16.17 -94.94 -45.05
N VAL A 163 -17.32 -95.57 -44.80
CA VAL A 163 -18.61 -94.87 -44.62
C VAL A 163 -18.69 -94.15 -43.27
N ASP A 164 -18.25 -94.78 -42.18
CA ASP A 164 -18.37 -94.19 -40.83
C ASP A 164 -17.56 -92.87 -40.69
N PRO A 165 -16.30 -92.77 -41.17
CA PRO A 165 -15.58 -91.50 -41.20
C PRO A 165 -16.28 -90.44 -42.06
N ILE A 166 -16.78 -90.81 -43.25
CA ILE A 166 -17.50 -89.87 -44.14
C ILE A 166 -18.71 -89.28 -43.42
N ASN A 167 -19.53 -90.11 -42.78
CA ASN A 167 -20.68 -89.62 -42.01
C ASN A 167 -20.26 -88.69 -40.88
N SER A 168 -19.20 -89.02 -40.14
CA SER A 168 -18.68 -88.14 -39.07
C SER A 168 -18.16 -86.79 -39.60
N TYR A 169 -17.57 -86.77 -40.80
CA TYR A 169 -17.14 -85.53 -41.44
C TYR A 169 -18.33 -84.69 -41.92
N VAL A 170 -19.38 -85.33 -42.44
CA VAL A 170 -20.62 -84.65 -42.85
C VAL A 170 -21.30 -84.02 -41.64
N GLU A 171 -21.43 -84.75 -40.53
CA GLU A 171 -21.98 -84.19 -39.28
C GLU A 171 -21.18 -82.97 -38.81
N LYS A 172 -19.84 -83.08 -38.79
CA LYS A 172 -18.97 -81.97 -38.42
C LYS A 172 -19.06 -80.78 -39.38
N GLN A 173 -19.21 -81.04 -40.68
CA GLN A 173 -19.43 -79.98 -41.66
C GLN A 173 -20.74 -79.24 -41.37
N THR A 174 -21.83 -79.96 -41.13
CA THR A 174 -23.13 -79.34 -40.82
C THR A 174 -23.09 -78.52 -39.52
N GLU A 175 -22.36 -78.99 -38.51
CA GLU A 175 -22.18 -78.24 -37.26
C GLU A 175 -21.39 -76.94 -37.47
N LEU A 176 -20.29 -77.00 -38.21
CA LEU A 176 -19.49 -75.80 -38.53
C LEU A 176 -20.26 -74.80 -39.40
N GLU A 177 -21.04 -75.29 -40.36
CA GLU A 177 -21.92 -74.43 -41.18
C GLU A 177 -22.98 -73.72 -40.31
N SER A 178 -23.56 -74.41 -39.32
CA SER A 178 -24.47 -73.79 -38.35
C SER A 178 -23.76 -72.70 -37.53
N GLN A 179 -22.56 -72.98 -37.02
CA GLN A 179 -21.78 -72.00 -36.24
C GLN A 179 -21.40 -70.76 -37.09
N ILE A 180 -21.04 -70.97 -38.35
CA ILE A 180 -20.75 -69.86 -39.29
C ILE A 180 -22.01 -69.01 -39.51
N ALA A 181 -23.17 -69.65 -39.68
CA ALA A 181 -24.44 -68.92 -39.84
C ALA A 181 -24.78 -68.08 -38.60
N GLU A 182 -24.62 -68.64 -37.40
CA GLU A 182 -24.84 -67.94 -36.13
C GLU A 182 -23.89 -66.74 -35.96
N LEU A 183 -22.59 -66.93 -36.17
CA LEU A 183 -21.60 -65.85 -36.07
C LEU A 183 -21.85 -64.74 -37.10
N ASN A 184 -22.25 -65.10 -38.32
CA ASN A 184 -22.59 -64.10 -39.34
C ASN A 184 -23.84 -63.30 -38.95
N ALA A 185 -24.83 -63.92 -38.31
CA ALA A 185 -25.99 -63.22 -37.78
C ALA A 185 -25.60 -62.26 -36.65
N GLU A 186 -24.71 -62.68 -35.73
CA GLU A 186 -24.20 -61.81 -34.66
C GLU A 186 -23.41 -60.62 -35.22
N ILE A 187 -22.54 -60.85 -36.21
CA ILE A 187 -21.80 -59.79 -36.91
C ILE A 187 -22.76 -58.79 -37.56
N ALA A 188 -23.84 -59.27 -38.18
CA ALA A 188 -24.84 -58.41 -38.81
C ALA A 188 -25.56 -57.52 -37.77
N VAL A 189 -25.93 -58.07 -36.62
CA VAL A 189 -26.55 -57.32 -35.52
C VAL A 189 -25.59 -56.27 -34.98
N LEU A 190 -24.33 -56.62 -34.69
CA LEU A 190 -23.32 -55.69 -34.19
C LEU A 190 -23.01 -54.57 -35.18
N LYS A 191 -22.93 -54.92 -36.48
CA LYS A 191 -22.72 -53.93 -37.54
C LYS A 191 -23.88 -52.95 -37.61
N HIS A 192 -25.13 -53.43 -37.54
CA HIS A 192 -26.30 -52.58 -37.53
C HIS A 192 -26.33 -51.66 -36.28
N ALA A 193 -26.05 -52.21 -35.10
CA ALA A 193 -25.97 -51.42 -33.87
C ALA A 193 -24.93 -50.28 -33.99
N ARG A 194 -23.74 -50.58 -34.53
CA ARG A 194 -22.71 -49.58 -34.80
C ARG A 194 -23.17 -48.51 -35.79
N GLU A 195 -23.86 -48.88 -36.87
CA GLU A 195 -24.38 -47.93 -37.86
C GLU A 195 -25.42 -46.99 -37.24
N MET A 196 -26.23 -47.47 -36.30
CA MET A 196 -27.20 -46.67 -35.55
C MET A 196 -26.54 -45.74 -34.52
N GLU A 197 -25.43 -46.16 -33.91
CA GLU A 197 -24.66 -45.34 -32.97
C GLU A 197 -23.76 -44.29 -33.65
N GLN A 198 -23.30 -44.56 -34.87
CA GLN A 198 -22.44 -43.66 -35.64
C GLN A 198 -22.95 -42.21 -35.77
N PRO A 199 -24.24 -41.93 -36.07
CA PRO A 199 -24.75 -40.55 -36.12
C PRO A 199 -24.74 -39.87 -34.74
N LEU A 200 -25.01 -40.60 -33.66
CA LEU A 200 -24.97 -40.07 -32.30
C LEU A 200 -23.54 -39.65 -31.92
N VAL A 201 -22.55 -40.46 -32.28
CA VAL A 201 -21.13 -40.12 -32.08
C VAL A 201 -20.77 -38.84 -32.84
N LEU A 202 -21.17 -38.73 -34.11
CA LEU A 202 -20.91 -37.53 -34.92
C LEU A 202 -21.58 -36.27 -34.35
N GLU A 203 -22.81 -36.39 -33.81
CA GLU A 203 -23.51 -35.28 -33.15
C GLU A 203 -22.76 -34.83 -31.88
N VAL A 204 -22.32 -35.78 -31.05
CA VAL A 204 -21.55 -35.49 -29.84
C VAL A 204 -20.21 -34.83 -30.20
N ASP A 205 -19.50 -35.33 -31.20
CA ASP A 205 -18.25 -34.73 -31.67
C ASP A 205 -18.44 -33.30 -32.19
N ALA A 206 -19.54 -33.04 -32.91
CA ALA A 206 -19.91 -31.71 -33.36
C ALA A 206 -20.15 -30.76 -32.17
N LYS A 207 -20.91 -31.20 -31.16
CA LYS A 207 -21.15 -30.42 -29.92
C LYS A 207 -19.86 -30.17 -29.15
N VAL A 208 -18.99 -31.16 -29.02
CA VAL A 208 -17.69 -31.00 -28.38
C VAL A 208 -16.84 -29.96 -29.10
N LYS A 209 -16.84 -29.96 -30.44
CA LYS A 209 -16.12 -28.98 -31.25
C LYS A 209 -16.67 -27.56 -31.05
N GLU A 210 -18.00 -27.40 -31.04
CA GLU A 210 -18.66 -26.11 -30.78
C GLU A 210 -18.34 -25.57 -29.38
N LEU A 211 -18.41 -26.43 -28.35
CA LEU A 211 -18.05 -26.05 -26.98
C LEU A 211 -16.59 -25.63 -26.87
N ARG A 212 -15.67 -26.35 -27.52
CA ARG A 212 -14.25 -25.96 -27.55
C ARG A 212 -14.03 -24.59 -28.20
N GLN A 213 -14.74 -24.28 -29.29
CA GLN A 213 -14.69 -22.97 -29.92
C GLN A 213 -15.25 -21.87 -29.00
N THR A 214 -16.34 -22.16 -28.29
CA THR A 214 -16.93 -21.23 -27.31
C THR A 214 -15.99 -20.96 -26.13
N ILE A 215 -15.33 -22.00 -25.60
CA ILE A 215 -14.32 -21.83 -24.55
C ILE A 215 -13.17 -20.95 -25.05
N GLN A 216 -12.69 -21.16 -26.28
CA GLN A 216 -11.62 -20.36 -26.87
C GLN A 216 -12.02 -18.89 -27.03
N SER A 217 -13.24 -18.60 -27.49
CA SER A 217 -13.74 -17.24 -27.63
C SER A 217 -13.90 -16.56 -26.27
N LEU A 218 -14.48 -17.25 -25.28
CA LEU A 218 -14.62 -16.76 -23.92
C LEU A 218 -13.26 -16.48 -23.25
N ASN A 219 -12.28 -17.35 -23.44
CA ASN A 219 -10.92 -17.12 -22.93
C ASN A 219 -10.29 -15.86 -23.56
N THR A 220 -10.50 -15.65 -24.85
CA THR A 220 -10.03 -14.45 -25.55
C THR A 220 -10.69 -13.19 -25.00
N GLN A 221 -12.01 -13.23 -24.79
CA GLN A 221 -12.76 -12.15 -24.14
C GLN A 221 -12.31 -11.91 -22.70
N GLN A 222 -12.06 -12.97 -21.92
CA GLN A 222 -11.57 -12.86 -20.56
C GLN A 222 -10.21 -12.16 -20.51
N MET A 223 -9.31 -12.48 -21.45
CA MET A 223 -8.00 -11.83 -21.55
C MET A 223 -8.11 -10.35 -21.91
N SER A 224 -9.00 -9.99 -22.85
CA SER A 224 -9.22 -8.57 -23.21
C SER A 224 -9.86 -7.78 -22.08
N LEU A 225 -10.84 -8.34 -21.37
CA LEU A 225 -11.44 -7.76 -20.16
C LEU A 225 -10.43 -7.59 -19.02
N LYS A 226 -9.56 -8.58 -18.80
CA LYS A 226 -8.47 -8.45 -17.82
C LYS A 226 -7.51 -7.32 -18.19
N ALA A 227 -7.19 -7.17 -19.48
CA ALA A 227 -6.36 -6.07 -19.96
C ALA A 227 -7.06 -4.72 -19.73
N SER A 228 -8.32 -4.57 -20.13
CA SER A 228 -9.08 -3.33 -19.94
C SER A 228 -9.22 -2.97 -18.46
N PHE A 229 -9.51 -3.95 -17.59
CA PHE A 229 -9.56 -3.75 -16.14
C PHE A 229 -8.23 -3.22 -15.58
N ARG A 230 -7.10 -3.79 -16.00
CA ARG A 230 -5.77 -3.28 -15.61
C ARG A 230 -5.59 -1.84 -16.02
N THR A 231 -5.92 -1.49 -17.27
CA THR A 231 -5.81 -0.10 -17.75
C THR A 231 -6.70 0.87 -16.97
N LEU A 232 -7.94 0.47 -16.64
CA LEU A 232 -8.84 1.31 -15.85
C LEU A 232 -8.33 1.49 -14.43
N ARG A 233 -7.85 0.41 -13.78
CA ARG A 233 -7.25 0.47 -12.45
C ARG A 233 -6.05 1.39 -12.41
N ASP A 234 -5.18 1.34 -13.42
CA ASP A 234 -4.00 2.19 -13.48
C ASP A 234 -4.39 3.66 -13.70
N LYS A 235 -5.42 3.95 -14.52
CA LYS A 235 -6.02 5.29 -14.63
C LYS A 235 -6.65 5.78 -13.33
N THR A 236 -7.31 4.90 -12.58
CA THR A 236 -7.86 5.24 -11.26
C THR A 236 -6.76 5.69 -10.31
N LYS A 237 -5.65 4.96 -10.24
CA LYS A 237 -4.48 5.34 -9.43
C LYS A 237 -3.89 6.68 -9.85
N GLU A 238 -3.77 6.92 -11.15
CA GLU A 238 -3.28 8.20 -11.67
C GLU A 238 -4.20 9.37 -11.27
N ILE A 239 -5.52 9.17 -11.31
CA ILE A 239 -6.50 10.17 -10.88
C ILE A 239 -6.42 10.39 -9.36
N GLU A 240 -6.29 9.34 -8.55
CA GLU A 240 -6.11 9.44 -7.10
C GLU A 240 -4.85 10.23 -6.73
N GLU A 241 -3.74 9.99 -7.43
CA GLU A 241 -2.49 10.76 -7.25
C GLU A 241 -2.70 12.23 -7.62
N LYS A 242 -3.39 12.51 -8.73
CA LYS A 242 -3.77 13.89 -9.12
C LYS A 242 -4.65 14.58 -8.07
N ILE A 243 -5.62 13.87 -7.51
CA ILE A 243 -6.47 14.39 -6.43
C ILE A 243 -5.62 14.72 -5.20
N SER A 244 -4.77 13.80 -4.77
CA SER A 244 -3.92 14.00 -3.59
C SER A 244 -2.95 15.18 -3.77
N ASN A 245 -2.38 15.34 -4.97
CA ASN A 245 -1.56 16.49 -5.33
C ASN A 245 -2.36 17.81 -5.33
N ALA A 246 -3.59 17.79 -5.84
CA ALA A 246 -4.47 18.95 -5.82
C ALA A 246 -4.86 19.36 -4.40
N ASP A 247 -5.20 18.40 -3.54
CA ASP A 247 -5.51 18.63 -2.12
C ASP A 247 -4.32 19.24 -1.38
N PHE A 248 -3.10 18.71 -1.62
CA PHE A 248 -1.88 19.28 -1.05
C PHE A 248 -1.68 20.74 -1.47
N ALA A 249 -1.84 21.05 -2.77
CA ALA A 249 -1.74 22.42 -3.27
C ALA A 249 -2.82 23.34 -2.68
N LEU A 250 -4.05 22.82 -2.49
CA LEU A 250 -5.16 23.54 -1.86
C LEU A 250 -4.84 23.89 -0.41
N VAL A 251 -4.30 22.93 0.36
CA VAL A 251 -3.87 23.16 1.75
C VAL A 251 -2.73 24.19 1.82
N GLN A 252 -1.76 24.11 0.92
CA GLN A 252 -0.67 25.09 0.84
C GLN A 252 -1.21 26.50 0.54
N SER A 253 -2.07 26.62 -0.47
CA SER A 253 -2.73 27.88 -0.83
C SER A 253 -3.61 28.41 0.32
N ALA A 254 -4.32 27.55 1.05
CA ALA A 254 -5.09 27.93 2.22
C ALA A 254 -4.20 28.45 3.36
N GLN A 255 -3.05 27.81 3.61
CA GLN A 255 -2.06 28.29 4.57
C GLN A 255 -1.47 29.66 4.17
N GLU A 256 -1.13 29.85 2.90
CA GLU A 256 -0.65 31.14 2.39
C GLU A 256 -1.72 32.22 2.51
N ASN A 257 -2.97 31.90 2.15
CA ASN A 257 -4.11 32.80 2.35
C ASN A 257 -4.31 33.16 3.83
N ALA A 258 -4.16 32.21 4.76
CA ALA A 258 -4.22 32.50 6.19
C ALA A 258 -3.09 33.45 6.64
N LYS A 259 -1.85 33.22 6.18
CA LYS A 259 -0.70 34.11 6.42
C LYS A 259 -0.91 35.51 5.84
N LEU A 260 -1.53 35.61 4.68
CA LEU A 260 -1.86 36.91 4.06
C LEU A 260 -2.99 37.59 4.82
N ARG A 261 -4.06 36.87 5.17
CA ARG A 261 -5.16 37.36 6.00
C ARG A 261 -4.69 37.90 7.35
N SER A 262 -3.69 37.28 7.99
CA SER A 262 -3.13 37.82 9.24
C SER A 262 -2.35 39.12 9.06
N LYS A 263 -1.85 39.40 7.86
CA LYS A 263 -1.16 40.67 7.53
C LYS A 263 -2.14 41.79 7.13
N ILE A 264 -3.38 41.45 6.82
CA ILE A 264 -4.42 42.42 6.50
C ILE A 264 -4.96 43.02 7.81
N VAL A 265 -4.99 44.35 7.89
CA VAL A 265 -5.60 45.09 8.99
C VAL A 265 -7.09 44.74 9.06
N GLN A 266 -7.50 44.06 10.14
CA GLN A 266 -8.86 43.52 10.28
C GLN A 266 -9.95 44.58 10.50
N SER A 267 -9.59 45.78 10.99
CA SER A 267 -10.53 46.88 11.18
C SER A 267 -9.83 48.24 11.02
N PRO A 268 -9.74 48.74 9.77
CA PRO A 268 -9.15 50.04 9.48
C PRO A 268 -9.85 51.19 10.21
N GLU A 269 -11.17 51.12 10.34
CA GLU A 269 -12.00 52.11 11.02
C GLU A 269 -11.68 52.22 12.51
N LYS A 270 -11.43 51.11 13.21
CA LYS A 270 -11.01 51.12 14.62
C LYS A 270 -9.62 51.73 14.82
N LEU A 271 -8.68 51.43 13.91
CA LEU A 271 -7.35 52.04 13.96
C LEU A 271 -7.40 53.54 13.64
N GLN A 272 -8.22 53.95 12.67
CA GLN A 272 -8.41 55.35 12.34
C GLN A 272 -9.09 56.11 13.49
N GLY A 273 -10.09 55.52 14.13
CA GLY A 273 -10.71 56.06 15.35
C GLY A 273 -9.71 56.24 16.49
N ALA A 274 -8.88 55.24 16.78
CA ALA A 274 -7.86 55.31 17.83
C ALA A 274 -6.76 56.35 17.53
N VAL A 275 -6.42 56.56 16.25
CA VAL A 275 -5.47 57.61 15.83
C VAL A 275 -6.08 59.00 16.02
N GLU A 276 -7.34 59.20 15.62
CA GLU A 276 -8.02 60.48 15.82
C GLU A 276 -8.23 60.79 17.32
N GLU A 277 -8.57 59.80 18.14
CA GLU A 277 -8.65 59.94 19.60
C GLU A 277 -7.29 60.33 20.21
N LYS A 278 -6.19 59.72 19.75
CA LYS A 278 -4.82 60.10 20.17
C LYS A 278 -4.45 61.52 19.75
N LYS A 279 -4.93 62.01 18.61
CA LYS A 279 -4.71 63.41 18.23
C LYS A 279 -5.46 64.36 19.16
N VAL A 280 -6.70 64.06 19.51
CA VAL A 280 -7.50 64.87 20.45
C VAL A 280 -6.79 64.95 21.80
N THR A 281 -6.40 63.80 22.38
CA THR A 281 -5.68 63.77 23.67
C THR A 281 -4.34 64.51 23.63
N LEU A 282 -3.60 64.45 22.52
CA LEU A 282 -2.36 65.22 22.34
C LEU A 282 -2.63 66.74 22.36
N THR A 283 -3.70 67.20 21.71
CA THR A 283 -4.04 68.63 21.68
C THR A 283 -4.44 69.15 23.06
N GLU A 284 -5.18 68.37 23.85
CA GLU A 284 -5.56 68.71 25.23
C GLU A 284 -4.35 68.78 26.16
N ALA A 285 -3.42 67.81 26.05
CA ALA A 285 -2.19 67.81 26.83
C ALA A 285 -1.32 69.04 26.53
N LYS A 286 -1.19 69.44 25.26
CA LYS A 286 -0.42 70.63 24.84
C LYS A 286 -1.02 71.94 25.36
N ASN A 287 -2.35 72.04 25.39
CA ASN A 287 -3.02 73.21 25.97
C ASN A 287 -2.82 73.27 27.49
N SER A 288 -2.86 72.13 28.16
CA SER A 288 -2.62 72.02 29.60
C SER A 288 -1.17 72.39 29.96
N GLU A 289 -0.20 71.95 29.17
CA GLU A 289 1.21 72.34 29.29
C GLU A 289 1.40 73.85 29.17
N ARG A 290 0.76 74.48 28.17
CA ARG A 290 0.86 75.93 27.96
C ARG A 290 0.32 76.72 29.16
N SER A 291 -0.81 76.30 29.72
CA SER A 291 -1.39 76.91 30.93
C SER A 291 -0.48 76.74 32.15
N ALA A 292 0.14 75.56 32.32
CA ALA A 292 1.09 75.31 33.40
C ALA A 292 2.36 76.17 33.27
N MET A 293 2.86 76.37 32.04
CA MET A 293 4.01 77.22 31.78
C MET A 293 3.73 78.69 32.11
N GLN A 294 2.54 79.20 31.76
CA GLN A 294 2.13 80.56 32.14
C GLN A 294 2.07 80.73 33.66
N ALA A 295 1.44 79.79 34.36
CA ALA A 295 1.37 79.80 35.82
C ALA A 295 2.76 79.74 36.46
N PHE A 296 3.69 78.95 35.89
CA PHE A 296 5.07 78.89 36.37
C PHE A 296 5.76 80.26 36.25
N GLN A 297 5.65 80.91 35.09
CA GLN A 297 6.24 82.24 34.87
C GLN A 297 5.69 83.29 35.84
N GLU A 298 4.38 83.30 36.11
CA GLU A 298 3.76 84.19 37.11
C GLU A 298 4.28 83.96 38.53
N LYS A 299 4.49 82.68 38.91
CA LYS A 299 5.07 82.36 40.22
C LYS A 299 6.54 82.79 40.30
N THR A 300 7.31 82.65 39.23
CA THR A 300 8.71 83.11 39.18
C THR A 300 8.82 84.64 39.37
N THR A 301 8.00 85.42 38.66
CA THR A 301 8.01 86.90 38.81
C THR A 301 7.61 87.32 40.23
N THR A 302 6.61 86.64 40.80
CA THR A 302 6.20 86.86 42.20
C THR A 302 7.34 86.59 43.18
N LEU A 303 8.08 85.49 42.99
CA LEU A 303 9.22 85.11 43.84
C LEU A 303 10.35 86.16 43.80
N GLU A 304 10.65 86.71 42.61
CA GLU A 304 11.67 87.76 42.47
C GLU A 304 11.31 89.04 43.24
N ILE A 305 10.03 89.42 43.24
CA ILE A 305 9.53 90.56 44.02
C ILE A 305 9.74 90.31 45.52
N TYR A 306 9.35 89.14 46.01
CA TYR A 306 9.55 88.77 47.42
C TYR A 306 11.04 88.72 47.81
N SER A 307 11.92 88.21 46.95
CA SER A 307 13.36 88.22 47.18
C SER A 307 13.93 89.64 47.34
N LYS A 308 13.48 90.59 46.51
CA LYS A 308 13.87 92.00 46.62
C LYS A 308 13.38 92.62 47.94
N ALA A 309 12.16 92.29 48.39
CA ALA A 309 11.62 92.74 49.67
C ALA A 309 12.43 92.19 50.86
N ALA A 310 12.74 90.90 50.86
CA ALA A 310 13.53 90.25 51.91
C ALA A 310 14.94 90.86 52.05
N LYS A 311 15.60 91.19 50.92
CA LYS A 311 16.89 91.91 50.93
C LYS A 311 16.77 93.30 51.56
N LYS A 312 15.69 94.05 51.27
CA LYS A 312 15.44 95.35 51.89
C LYS A 312 15.20 95.24 53.40
N MET A 313 14.42 94.26 53.84
CA MET A 313 14.17 94.01 55.28
C MET A 313 15.46 93.65 56.02
N SER A 314 16.32 92.82 55.43
CA SER A 314 17.63 92.47 56.03
C SER A 314 18.53 93.71 56.22
N LYS A 315 18.52 94.64 55.27
CA LYS A 315 19.28 95.90 55.38
C LYS A 315 18.75 96.79 56.52
N GLN A 316 17.42 96.86 56.70
CA GLN A 316 16.83 97.63 57.80
C GLN A 316 17.10 97.00 59.17
N LEU A 317 17.12 95.66 59.26
CA LEU A 317 17.47 94.95 60.49
C LEU A 317 18.90 95.25 60.95
N ALA A 318 19.87 95.26 60.03
CA ALA A 318 21.26 95.59 60.34
C ALA A 318 21.41 97.05 60.85
N GLN A 319 20.68 97.99 60.25
CA GLN A 319 20.65 99.39 60.72
C GLN A 319 20.07 99.50 62.13
N MET A 320 19.00 98.74 62.44
CA MET A 320 18.38 98.73 63.76
C MET A 320 19.33 98.19 64.85
N GLN A 321 20.12 97.16 64.53
CA GLN A 321 21.13 96.60 65.45
C GLN A 321 22.25 97.61 65.76
N ALA A 322 22.75 98.36 64.78
CA ALA A 322 23.78 99.38 64.99
C ALA A 322 23.31 100.52 65.92
N ILE A 323 22.03 100.94 65.80
CA ILE A 323 21.44 101.94 66.71
C ILE A 323 21.36 101.39 68.14
N GLN A 324 21.03 100.10 68.30
CA GLN A 324 20.92 99.48 69.61
C GLN A 324 22.26 99.40 70.36
N GLU A 325 23.38 99.21 69.65
CA GLU A 325 24.73 99.24 70.23
C GLU A 325 25.11 100.64 70.73
N GLN A 326 24.80 101.70 69.96
CA GLN A 326 25.01 103.09 70.39
C GLN A 326 24.21 103.46 71.65
N VAL A 327 22.98 102.96 71.78
CA VAL A 327 22.15 103.18 72.98
C VAL A 327 22.78 102.54 74.22
N ASN A 328 23.42 101.37 74.07
CA ASN A 328 24.06 100.68 75.18
C ASN A 328 25.34 101.37 75.66
N SER A 329 26.16 101.92 74.75
CA SER A 329 27.32 102.73 75.14
C SER A 329 26.93 104.03 75.85
N GLY A 330 25.83 104.67 75.44
CA GLY A 330 25.28 105.85 76.12
C GLY A 330 24.87 105.57 77.57
N LYS A 331 24.27 104.39 77.83
CA LYS A 331 23.89 103.98 79.19
C LYS A 331 25.09 103.72 80.13
N ALA A 332 26.25 103.36 79.59
CA ALA A 332 27.47 103.19 80.38
C ALA A 332 28.01 104.55 80.86
N ILE A 333 28.03 105.54 79.97
CA ILE A 333 28.48 106.92 80.27
C ILE A 333 27.61 107.56 81.36
N ASP A 334 26.28 107.36 81.35
CA ASP A 334 25.39 107.89 82.41
C ASP A 334 25.73 107.34 83.82
N LYS A 335 26.19 106.09 83.91
CA LYS A 335 26.62 105.51 85.19
C LYS A 335 27.90 106.17 85.70
N ASP A 336 28.87 106.43 84.83
CA ASP A 336 30.15 107.06 85.20
C ASP A 336 29.95 108.51 85.67
N VAL A 337 29.02 109.25 85.06
CA VAL A 337 28.65 110.61 85.51
C VAL A 337 28.08 110.61 86.93
N LYS A 338 27.28 109.60 87.31
CA LYS A 338 26.75 109.48 88.68
C LYS A 338 27.85 109.20 89.71
N VAL A 339 28.85 108.39 89.36
CA VAL A 339 29.98 108.08 90.25
C VAL A 339 30.88 109.30 90.47
N LEU A 340 31.18 110.06 89.41
CA LEU A 340 32.00 111.27 89.51
C LEU A 340 31.31 112.37 90.34
N LYS A 341 29.99 112.48 90.28
CA LYS A 341 29.22 113.45 91.07
C LYS A 341 29.26 113.16 92.58
N ALA A 342 29.34 111.89 92.97
CA ALA A 342 29.47 111.51 94.38
C ALA A 342 30.86 111.85 94.95
N LYS A 343 31.94 111.57 94.20
CA LYS A 343 33.31 111.90 94.62
C LYS A 343 33.54 113.40 94.86
N LEU A 344 32.95 114.25 94.02
CA LEU A 344 33.08 115.71 94.14
C LEU A 344 32.40 116.27 95.41
N SER A 345 31.40 115.56 95.95
CA SER A 345 30.76 115.92 97.22
C SER A 345 31.65 115.59 98.43
N ASP A 346 32.37 114.47 98.39
CA ASP A 346 33.26 114.05 99.47
C ASP A 346 34.51 114.94 99.57
N ASP A 347 35.08 115.32 98.42
CA ASP A 347 36.24 116.24 98.39
C ASP A 347 35.89 117.62 98.99
N ARG A 348 34.66 118.10 98.77
CA ARG A 348 34.16 119.35 99.37
C ARG A 348 34.04 119.29 100.90
N MET A 349 33.70 118.12 101.44
CA MET A 349 33.64 117.91 102.90
C MET A 349 35.04 117.89 103.53
N LEU A 350 36.04 117.36 102.82
CA LEU A 350 37.45 117.37 103.22
C LEU A 350 38.03 118.80 103.28
N GLU A 351 37.70 119.63 102.29
CA GLU A 351 38.14 121.03 102.21
C GLU A 351 37.65 121.84 103.43
N MET A 352 36.36 121.72 103.78
CA MET A 352 35.79 122.37 104.96
C MET A 352 36.44 121.92 106.29
N SER A 353 36.90 120.67 106.39
CA SER A 353 37.59 120.16 107.58
C SER A 353 39.01 120.74 107.75
N LEU A 354 39.72 120.94 106.64
CA LEU A 354 41.06 121.54 106.65
C LEU A 354 41.01 123.04 106.97
N GLU A 355 39.99 123.76 106.48
CA GLU A 355 39.74 125.17 106.78
C GLU A 355 39.58 125.41 108.30
N ALA A 356 38.82 124.54 108.98
CA ALA A 356 38.62 124.61 110.43
C ALA A 356 39.93 124.43 111.23
N LYS A 357 40.83 123.55 110.78
CA LYS A 357 42.15 123.35 111.40
C LYS A 357 43.09 124.55 111.19
N LEU A 358 42.94 125.28 110.08
CA LEU A 358 43.71 126.47 109.78
C LEU A 358 43.38 127.60 110.77
N VAL A 359 42.09 127.82 111.03
CA VAL A 359 41.60 128.81 112.01
C VAL A 359 42.09 128.51 113.43
N GLU A 360 42.09 127.24 113.86
CA GLU A 360 42.60 126.85 115.19
C GLU A 360 44.11 127.14 115.32
N ARG A 361 44.89 126.92 114.27
CA ARG A 361 46.33 127.20 114.25
C ARG A 361 46.62 128.70 114.25
N GLN A 362 45.81 129.49 113.56
CA GLN A 362 45.92 130.95 113.55
C GLN A 362 45.70 131.55 114.95
N GLY A 363 44.72 131.05 115.72
CA GLY A 363 44.49 131.51 117.10
C GLY A 363 45.65 131.21 118.06
N LYS A 364 46.40 130.13 117.83
CA LYS A 364 47.61 129.82 118.63
C LYS A 364 48.78 130.76 118.31
N VAL A 365 48.87 131.27 117.08
CA VAL A 365 49.90 132.25 116.68
C VAL A 365 49.67 133.59 117.38
N GLU A 366 48.43 134.05 117.43
CA GLU A 366 48.07 135.32 118.08
C GLU A 366 48.38 135.34 119.58
N GLN A 367 48.10 134.24 120.30
CA GLN A 367 48.43 134.13 121.73
C GLN A 367 49.95 134.21 122.01
N LEU A 368 50.78 133.62 121.15
CA LEU A 368 52.23 133.67 121.30
C LEU A 368 52.79 135.06 120.98
N GLU A 369 52.17 135.81 120.07
CA GLU A 369 52.55 137.19 119.77
C GLU A 369 52.25 138.17 120.91
N GLU A 370 51.13 137.99 121.62
CA GLU A 370 50.83 138.79 122.80
C GLU A 370 51.83 138.56 123.94
N LEU A 371 52.24 137.29 124.16
CA LEU A 371 53.29 136.94 125.11
C LEU A 371 54.64 137.59 124.75
N ARG A 372 55.00 137.62 123.46
CA ARG A 372 56.23 138.28 122.99
C ARG A 372 56.23 139.78 123.31
N LYS A 373 55.12 140.46 123.03
CA LYS A 373 54.95 141.90 123.31
C LYS A 373 55.04 142.22 124.81
N ALA A 374 54.56 141.34 125.69
CA ALA A 374 54.67 141.52 127.14
C ALA A 374 56.13 141.50 127.61
N PHE A 375 56.94 140.57 127.10
CA PHE A 375 58.37 140.50 127.42
C PHE A 375 59.19 141.67 126.85
N GLU A 376 58.83 142.18 125.66
CA GLU A 376 59.45 143.38 125.09
C GLU A 376 59.24 144.61 126.00
N LYS A 377 58.04 144.79 126.56
CA LYS A 377 57.77 145.88 127.52
C LYS A 377 58.57 145.76 128.81
N GLU A 378 58.77 144.55 129.32
CA GLU A 378 59.57 144.34 130.53
C GLU A 378 61.06 144.63 130.30
N ARG A 379 61.58 144.28 129.11
CA ARG A 379 62.94 144.64 128.68
C ARG A 379 63.13 146.15 128.68
N ASP A 380 62.20 146.88 128.08
CA ASP A 380 62.31 148.34 127.92
C ASP A 380 62.27 149.06 129.27
N LEU A 381 61.42 148.60 130.21
CA LEU A 381 61.37 149.14 131.57
C LEU A 381 62.72 148.99 132.30
N LYS A 382 63.38 147.82 132.18
CA LYS A 382 64.70 147.57 132.78
C LYS A 382 65.80 148.42 132.14
N TYR A 383 65.71 148.68 130.83
CA TYR A 383 66.66 149.54 130.12
C TYR A 383 66.53 151.01 130.57
N GLU A 384 65.31 151.47 130.81
CA GLU A 384 65.03 152.83 131.23
C GLU A 384 65.46 153.10 132.68
N GLU A 385 65.27 152.12 133.59
CA GLU A 385 65.84 152.18 134.95
C GLU A 385 67.37 152.19 134.95
N ALA A 386 68.01 151.41 134.08
CA ALA A 386 69.47 151.43 133.93
C ALA A 386 69.99 152.78 133.40
N THR A 387 69.24 153.41 132.48
CA THR A 387 69.56 154.71 131.91
C THR A 387 69.44 155.84 132.95
N LYS A 388 68.42 155.78 133.82
CA LYS A 388 68.28 156.71 134.95
C LYS A 388 69.45 156.63 135.94
N ARG A 389 69.96 155.41 136.21
CA ARG A 389 71.15 155.23 137.05
C ARG A 389 72.42 155.79 136.39
N LEU A 390 72.59 155.58 135.08
CA LEU A 390 73.77 156.09 134.35
C LEU A 390 73.83 157.63 134.35
N ASN A 391 72.69 158.31 134.17
CA ASN A 391 72.65 159.77 134.17
C ASN A 391 72.87 160.39 135.56
N SER A 392 72.40 159.73 136.62
CA SER A 392 72.71 160.11 138.01
C SER A 392 74.23 160.10 138.26
N VAL A 393 74.93 159.06 137.79
CA VAL A 393 76.40 158.96 137.92
C VAL A 393 77.12 160.00 137.06
N LYS A 394 76.59 160.30 135.86
CA LYS A 394 77.18 161.27 134.93
C LYS A 394 77.17 162.70 135.48
N LEU A 395 76.08 163.13 136.10
CA LEU A 395 75.97 164.49 136.64
C LEU A 395 76.72 164.69 137.95
N GLU A 396 76.87 163.65 138.78
CA GLU A 396 77.81 163.67 139.91
C GLU A 396 79.26 163.91 139.45
N VAL A 397 79.63 163.37 138.28
CA VAL A 397 80.94 163.62 137.65
C VAL A 397 81.03 165.05 137.10
N GLU A 398 79.96 165.57 136.48
CA GLU A 398 79.90 166.94 135.94
C GLU A 398 79.96 168.01 137.07
N SER A 399 79.27 167.76 138.19
CA SER A 399 79.34 168.54 139.43
C SER A 399 80.77 168.65 139.95
N LYS A 400 81.56 167.57 139.89
CA LYS A 400 82.99 167.59 140.27
C LYS A 400 83.89 168.27 139.23
N ARG A 401 83.50 168.27 137.94
CA ARG A 401 84.27 168.89 136.85
C ARG A 401 84.14 170.42 136.85
N ASN A 402 82.96 170.97 137.11
CA ASN A 402 82.80 172.42 137.09
C ASN A 402 83.17 173.08 138.42
N ASP A 403 83.18 172.35 139.54
CA ASP A 403 83.89 172.78 140.74
C ASP A 403 85.42 172.88 140.54
N LEU A 404 85.98 172.21 139.52
CA LEU A 404 87.35 172.45 139.05
C LEU A 404 87.42 173.67 138.11
N ALA A 405 86.39 173.92 137.28
CA ALA A 405 86.33 175.11 136.41
C ALA A 405 86.16 176.42 137.21
N SER A 406 85.36 176.40 138.28
CA SER A 406 85.22 177.48 139.27
C SER A 406 86.52 177.79 140.04
N ARG A 407 87.54 176.94 139.93
CA ARG A 407 88.92 177.18 140.40
C ARG A 407 89.88 177.63 139.29
N GLY A 408 89.55 177.41 138.01
CA GLY A 408 90.36 177.83 136.87
C GLY A 408 90.24 179.31 136.53
N GLU A 409 89.02 179.86 136.45
CA GLU A 409 88.80 181.30 136.17
C GLU A 409 88.79 182.19 137.42
N LYS A 410 88.83 181.60 138.62
CA LYS A 410 89.35 182.31 139.80
C LYS A 410 90.87 182.52 139.75
N VAL A 411 91.59 181.88 138.83
CA VAL A 411 93.06 181.94 138.67
C VAL A 411 93.48 182.65 137.39
N GLN A 412 92.76 182.41 136.29
CA GLN A 412 92.65 183.34 135.16
C GLN A 412 91.52 184.31 135.50
N ALA A 413 91.70 185.52 135.97
CA ALA A 413 92.57 186.46 135.32
C ALA A 413 92.35 187.86 135.96
N MET A 414 92.22 188.01 137.28
CA MET A 414 93.38 188.16 138.18
C MET A 414 94.77 188.34 137.49
N ILE A 415 95.08 187.58 136.43
CA ILE A 415 96.21 187.75 135.50
C ILE A 415 96.01 188.82 134.39
N ALA A 416 94.79 189.16 133.95
CA ALA A 416 94.57 190.27 132.99
C ALA A 416 94.41 191.65 133.67
N GLU A 417 94.61 191.68 134.98
CA GLU A 417 94.68 192.82 135.88
C GLU A 417 95.74 193.90 135.52
N VAL A 418 96.61 193.76 134.50
CA VAL A 418 97.92 194.48 134.57
C VAL A 418 98.34 195.31 133.35
N ILE A 419 97.74 195.23 132.13
CA ILE A 419 98.58 195.48 130.92
C ILE A 419 98.18 196.54 129.85
N PHE A 420 96.99 197.21 129.78
CA PHE A 420 96.85 198.36 128.84
C PHE A 420 96.01 199.58 129.32
N THR A 421 96.70 200.53 129.97
CA THR A 421 96.66 202.02 129.92
C THR A 421 95.50 202.79 129.24
N PHE A 422 94.67 203.52 130.01
CA PHE A 422 94.37 204.99 129.98
C PHE A 422 93.23 205.35 130.95
#